data_AF-A0AAD9X208-F1
#
_entry.id   AF-A0AAD9X208-F1
#
_cell.length_a   1.000
_cell.length_b   1.000
_cell.length_c   1.000
_cell.angle_alpha   90.00
_cell.angle_beta   90.00
_cell.angle_gamma   90.00
#
_symmetry.space_group_name_H-M   'P 1'
#
loop_
_entity.id
_entity.type
_entity.pdbx_description
1 polymer ?
#
loop_
_entity_poly.entity_id
_entity_poly.type
_entity_poly.pdbx_seq_one_letter_code
_entity_poly.pdbx_strand_id
1 'polypeptide(L)'
;MDHFPCSHALAATRERNLDFTTLCADYGKRQTLINAYSVPIMPLGHPSTWVVSFDIAQRVILNPNARRQAGRPRVGRHVSSSERTTTQSCRRCGQPRRNSRRCPNPPMINEGTRRGVPDEYRHKCSICHSIGHNKQTCPNIDSNRE
;
A
#
# COMPACT_ATOMS: atom_id res chain seq x y z
N MET A 1 -10.93 -5.56 -32.24
CA MET A 1 -9.99 -4.43 -32.09
C MET A 1 -10.81 -3.24 -31.67
N ASP A 2 -10.51 -2.71 -30.48
CA ASP A 2 -11.34 -1.71 -29.82
C ASP A 2 -11.18 -0.34 -30.47
N HIS A 3 -12.29 0.26 -30.90
CA HIS A 3 -12.42 1.58 -31.52
C HIS A 3 -12.25 2.73 -30.51
N PHE A 4 -11.29 2.62 -29.59
CA PHE A 4 -10.96 3.75 -28.71
C PHE A 4 -10.06 4.74 -29.46
N PRO A 5 -10.35 6.05 -29.38
CA PRO A 5 -9.54 7.05 -30.07
C PRO A 5 -8.11 7.04 -29.56
N CYS A 6 -7.14 7.12 -30.47
CA CYS A 6 -5.74 7.26 -30.10
C CYS A 6 -5.45 8.66 -29.54
N SER A 7 -4.27 8.84 -28.92
CA SER A 7 -3.84 10.14 -28.40
C SER A 7 -3.87 11.25 -29.45
N HIS A 8 -3.53 10.94 -30.71
CA HIS A 8 -3.58 11.90 -31.82
C HIS A 8 -5.01 12.32 -32.17
N ALA A 9 -5.95 11.38 -32.18
CA ALA A 9 -7.36 11.66 -32.44
C ALA A 9 -7.96 12.57 -31.35
N LEU A 10 -7.60 12.33 -30.09
CA LEU A 10 -7.99 13.18 -28.97
C LEU A 10 -7.40 14.59 -29.07
N ALA A 11 -6.13 14.73 -29.47
CA ALA A 11 -5.48 16.02 -29.67
C ALA A 11 -6.16 16.85 -30.78
N ALA A 12 -6.38 16.24 -31.95
CA ALA A 12 -7.05 16.90 -33.08
C ALA A 12 -8.48 17.34 -32.74
N THR A 13 -9.21 16.53 -31.97
CA THR A 13 -10.57 16.84 -31.51
C THR A 13 -10.59 18.06 -30.60
N ARG A 14 -9.61 18.15 -29.68
CA ARG A 14 -9.43 19.30 -28.79
C ARG A 14 -9.10 20.57 -29.57
N GLU A 15 -8.23 20.49 -30.57
CA GLU A 15 -7.89 21.63 -31.44
C GLU A 15 -9.08 22.14 -32.25
N ARG A 16 -10.02 21.26 -32.60
CA ARG A 16 -11.23 21.58 -33.38
C ARG A 16 -12.46 21.87 -32.51
N ASN A 17 -12.33 21.91 -31.18
CA ASN A 17 -13.44 22.08 -30.23
C ASN A 17 -14.60 21.09 -30.49
N LEU A 18 -14.26 19.86 -30.87
CA LEU A 18 -15.23 18.78 -31.07
C LEU A 18 -15.43 18.00 -29.77
N ASP A 19 -16.58 17.34 -29.63
CA ASP A 19 -16.82 16.46 -28.50
C ASP A 19 -16.15 15.09 -28.73
N PHE A 20 -15.33 14.65 -27.77
CA PHE A 20 -14.61 13.38 -27.82
C PHE A 20 -15.55 12.17 -27.88
N THR A 21 -16.78 12.29 -27.35
CA THR A 21 -17.74 11.18 -27.35
C THR A 21 -18.17 10.77 -28.76
N THR A 22 -18.00 11.66 -29.75
CA THR A 22 -18.29 11.41 -31.17
C THR A 22 -17.29 10.46 -31.82
N LEU A 23 -16.06 10.40 -31.30
CA LEU A 23 -15.02 9.50 -31.78
C LEU A 23 -15.13 8.08 -31.21
N CYS A 24 -15.83 7.93 -30.09
CA CYS A 24 -16.01 6.64 -29.44
C CYS A 24 -17.16 5.88 -30.11
N ALA A 25 -16.90 4.62 -30.47
CA ALA A 25 -17.96 3.70 -30.86
C ALA A 25 -19.00 3.55 -29.73
N ASP A 26 -20.24 3.21 -30.10
CA ASP A 26 -21.38 3.23 -29.17
C ASP A 26 -21.16 2.38 -27.92
N TYR A 27 -20.49 1.23 -28.04
CA TYR A 27 -20.20 0.35 -26.89
C TYR A 27 -19.27 1.01 -25.84
N GLY A 28 -18.46 1.99 -26.24
CA GLY A 28 -17.55 2.74 -25.35
C GLY A 28 -18.20 3.93 -24.66
N LYS A 29 -19.48 4.24 -24.96
CA LYS A 29 -20.20 5.37 -24.37
C LYS A 29 -20.73 5.02 -22.98
N ARG A 30 -20.74 6.01 -22.09
CA ARG A 30 -21.30 5.89 -20.73
C ARG A 30 -22.73 5.36 -20.74
N GLN A 31 -23.55 5.80 -21.69
CA GLN A 31 -24.95 5.37 -21.78
C GLN A 31 -25.07 3.87 -22.01
N THR A 32 -24.20 3.31 -22.85
CA THR A 32 -24.18 1.86 -23.13
C THR A 32 -23.79 1.07 -21.88
N LEU A 33 -22.84 1.58 -21.09
CA LEU A 33 -22.51 1.00 -19.79
C LEU A 33 -23.71 1.03 -18.84
N ILE A 34 -24.38 2.19 -18.71
CA ILE A 34 -25.58 2.33 -17.88
C ILE A 34 -26.65 1.34 -18.33
N ASN A 35 -26.91 1.25 -19.63
CA ASN A 35 -27.94 0.37 -20.18
C ASN A 35 -27.60 -1.11 -19.94
N ALA A 36 -26.34 -1.52 -20.11
CA ALA A 36 -25.90 -2.89 -19.87
C ALA A 36 -26.14 -3.34 -18.42
N TYR A 37 -25.98 -2.42 -17.46
CA TYR A 37 -26.21 -2.67 -16.04
C TYR A 37 -27.55 -2.13 -15.52
N SER A 38 -28.42 -1.63 -16.40
CA SER A 38 -29.72 -1.08 -16.03
C SER A 38 -30.71 -2.17 -15.63
N VAL A 39 -30.49 -3.39 -16.11
CA VAL A 39 -31.24 -4.57 -15.68
C VAL A 39 -30.99 -4.75 -14.19
N PRO A 40 -32.04 -4.85 -13.36
CA PRO A 40 -31.87 -5.07 -11.93
C PRO A 40 -31.11 -6.37 -11.72
N ILE A 41 -29.98 -6.27 -11.02
CA ILE A 41 -29.34 -7.45 -10.45
C ILE A 41 -30.32 -7.96 -9.41
N MET A 42 -31.12 -8.96 -9.80
CA MET A 42 -32.05 -9.59 -8.88
C MET A 42 -31.22 -10.17 -7.73
N PRO A 43 -31.42 -9.72 -6.49
CA PRO A 43 -30.71 -10.29 -5.37
C PRO A 43 -31.06 -11.78 -5.33
N LEU A 44 -30.03 -12.62 -5.18
CA LEU A 44 -30.27 -14.01 -4.86
C LEU A 44 -31.09 -14.04 -3.56
N GLY A 45 -32.17 -14.82 -3.56
CA GLY A 45 -33.01 -14.98 -2.37
C GLY A 45 -32.20 -15.49 -1.17
N HIS A 46 -32.77 -15.42 0.02
CA HIS A 46 -32.13 -16.01 1.21
C HIS A 46 -31.84 -17.50 0.95
N PRO A 47 -30.69 -18.07 1.35
CA PRO A 47 -30.36 -19.47 1.08
C PRO A 47 -31.43 -20.48 1.55
N SER A 48 -32.25 -20.13 2.53
CA SER A 48 -33.36 -20.97 3.00
C SER A 48 -34.52 -21.09 2.01
N THR A 49 -34.63 -20.21 1.01
CA THR A 49 -35.67 -20.27 -0.03
C THR A 49 -35.20 -21.03 -1.27
N TRP A 50 -33.96 -21.51 -1.29
CA TRP A 50 -33.40 -22.20 -2.44
C TRP A 50 -33.86 -23.66 -2.46
N VAL A 51 -34.42 -24.10 -3.58
CA VAL A 51 -34.72 -25.51 -3.80
C VAL A 51 -33.43 -26.20 -4.25
N VAL A 52 -32.82 -26.99 -3.36
CA VAL A 52 -31.59 -27.74 -3.65
C VAL A 52 -31.95 -29.21 -3.81
N SER A 53 -31.68 -29.78 -5.00
CA SER A 53 -31.90 -31.20 -5.26
C SER A 53 -31.05 -32.08 -4.35
N PHE A 54 -31.56 -33.25 -3.99
CA PHE A 54 -30.89 -34.20 -3.10
C PHE A 54 -29.46 -34.52 -3.55
N ASP A 55 -29.26 -34.77 -4.85
CA ASP A 55 -27.95 -35.08 -5.43
C ASP A 55 -26.93 -33.93 -5.27
N ILE A 56 -27.38 -32.68 -5.21
CA ILE A 56 -26.52 -31.52 -4.99
C ILE A 56 -26.23 -31.36 -3.49
N ALA A 57 -27.25 -31.52 -2.65
CA ALA A 57 -27.12 -31.37 -1.20
C ALA A 57 -26.15 -32.41 -0.60
N GLN A 58 -26.04 -33.59 -1.22
CA GLN A 58 -25.13 -34.66 -0.81
C GLN A 58 -23.70 -34.51 -1.36
N ARG A 59 -23.45 -33.61 -2.31
CA ARG A 59 -22.10 -33.43 -2.86
C ARG A 59 -21.19 -32.75 -1.86
N VAL A 60 -20.27 -33.51 -1.29
CA VAL A 60 -19.19 -32.97 -0.48
C VAL A 60 -18.10 -32.40 -1.40
N ILE A 61 -18.05 -31.08 -1.51
CA ILE A 61 -16.97 -30.38 -2.21
C ILE A 61 -15.81 -30.22 -1.23
N LEU A 62 -14.77 -31.04 -1.40
CA LEU A 62 -13.54 -30.90 -0.64
C LEU A 62 -12.74 -29.70 -1.14
N ASN A 63 -12.12 -28.97 -0.21
CA ASN A 63 -11.16 -27.95 -0.60
C ASN A 63 -10.01 -28.60 -1.38
N PRO A 64 -9.50 -27.94 -2.44
CA PRO A 64 -8.31 -28.44 -3.11
C PRO A 64 -7.17 -28.57 -2.09
N ASN A 65 -6.55 -29.75 -2.04
CA ASN A 65 -5.42 -30.05 -1.14
C ASN A 65 -4.14 -29.25 -1.48
N ALA A 66 -4.19 -28.40 -2.51
CA ALA A 66 -3.07 -27.57 -2.92
C ALA A 66 -3.06 -26.24 -2.14
N ARG A 67 -2.20 -26.16 -1.12
CA ARG A 67 -1.78 -24.85 -0.58
C ARG A 67 -0.82 -24.21 -1.59
N ARG A 68 -1.20 -23.05 -2.15
CA ARG A 68 -0.24 -22.18 -2.81
C ARG A 68 0.82 -21.77 -1.78
N GLN A 69 2.10 -21.90 -2.12
CA GLN A 69 3.18 -21.43 -1.26
C GLN A 69 3.01 -19.94 -1.01
N ALA A 70 3.29 -19.50 0.22
CA ALA A 70 3.28 -18.09 0.56
C ALA A 70 4.38 -17.37 -0.22
N GLY A 71 4.05 -16.22 -0.79
CA GLY A 71 4.98 -15.39 -1.55
C GLY A 71 4.91 -15.61 -3.06
N ARG A 72 5.65 -14.76 -3.77
CA ARG A 72 5.63 -14.73 -5.24
C ARG A 72 6.56 -15.82 -5.82
N PRO A 73 6.14 -16.54 -6.88
CA PRO A 73 7.00 -17.52 -7.54
C PRO A 73 8.36 -16.93 -7.90
N ARG A 74 9.42 -17.71 -7.69
CA ARG A 74 10.80 -17.31 -8.03
C ARG A 74 11.17 -17.68 -9.46
N VAL A 75 10.70 -18.83 -9.94
CA VAL A 75 11.00 -19.35 -11.28
C VAL A 75 10.05 -18.71 -12.29
N GLY A 76 10.58 -18.25 -13.44
CA GLY A 76 9.79 -17.62 -14.50
C GLY A 76 9.22 -16.23 -14.13
N ARG A 77 9.73 -15.62 -13.04
CA ARG A 77 9.27 -14.29 -12.63
C ARG A 77 9.92 -13.20 -13.48
N HIS A 78 9.09 -12.40 -14.15
CA HIS A 78 9.49 -11.11 -14.67
C HIS A 78 9.56 -10.08 -13.52
N VAL A 79 10.75 -9.51 -13.33
CA VAL A 79 11.00 -8.42 -12.37
C VAL A 79 10.46 -7.13 -12.99
N SER A 80 9.62 -6.39 -12.26
CA SER A 80 9.13 -5.09 -12.76
C SER A 80 10.24 -4.03 -12.65
N SER A 81 10.19 -2.99 -13.48
CA SER A 81 11.13 -1.85 -13.41
C SER A 81 11.13 -1.14 -12.05
N SER A 82 10.05 -1.25 -11.28
CA SER A 82 9.88 -0.70 -9.93
C SER A 82 10.44 -1.59 -8.81
N GLU A 83 10.78 -2.85 -9.09
CA GLU A 83 11.41 -3.74 -8.12
C GLU A 83 12.89 -3.37 -8.00
N ARG A 84 13.24 -2.70 -6.89
CA ARG A 84 14.63 -2.33 -6.63
C ARG A 84 15.48 -3.57 -6.43
N THR A 85 16.41 -3.84 -7.34
CA THR A 85 17.52 -4.79 -7.16
C THR A 85 18.58 -4.24 -6.18
N THR A 86 18.16 -3.45 -5.19
CA THR A 86 19.09 -2.81 -4.24
C THR A 86 19.77 -3.91 -3.46
N THR A 87 21.06 -4.09 -3.73
CA THR A 87 21.97 -4.88 -2.91
C THR A 87 21.97 -4.25 -1.53
N GLN A 88 21.13 -4.76 -0.63
CA GLN A 88 21.03 -4.28 0.75
C GLN A 88 22.44 -4.28 1.34
N SER A 89 22.93 -3.09 1.67
CA SER A 89 24.22 -2.92 2.32
C SER A 89 24.12 -3.36 3.77
N CYS A 90 25.21 -3.94 4.28
CA CYS A 90 25.31 -4.34 5.67
C CYS A 90 25.23 -3.09 6.56
N ARG A 91 24.25 -3.01 7.45
CA ARG A 91 24.12 -1.88 8.41
C ARG A 91 25.35 -1.69 9.31
N ARG A 92 26.17 -2.72 9.50
CA ARG A 92 27.39 -2.66 10.33
C ARG A 92 28.56 -2.02 9.57
N CYS A 93 28.80 -2.40 8.31
CA CYS A 93 30.01 -2.00 7.58
C CYS A 93 29.76 -1.28 6.24
N GLY A 94 28.50 -1.03 5.87
CA GLY A 94 28.13 -0.39 4.62
C GLY A 94 28.32 -1.23 3.35
N GLN A 95 28.99 -2.39 3.44
CA GLN A 95 29.31 -3.22 2.27
C GLN A 95 28.09 -4.02 1.75
N PRO A 96 27.92 -4.16 0.42
CA PRO A 96 26.83 -4.90 -0.19
C PRO A 96 26.82 -6.38 0.25
N ARG A 97 25.62 -6.90 0.60
CA ARG A 97 25.35 -8.33 0.82
C ARG A 97 26.24 -9.04 1.85
N ARG A 98 26.18 -8.60 3.10
CA ARG A 98 26.31 -9.50 4.26
C ARG A 98 25.25 -9.18 5.31
N ASN A 99 24.60 -10.22 5.86
CA ASN A 99 23.71 -10.06 7.01
C ASN A 99 24.51 -9.43 8.15
N SER A 100 24.04 -8.31 8.71
CA SER A 100 24.74 -7.59 9.78
C SER A 100 25.04 -8.46 11.01
N ARG A 101 24.26 -9.52 11.22
CA ARG A 101 24.48 -10.52 12.28
C ARG A 101 25.74 -11.37 12.09
N ARG A 102 26.19 -11.60 10.85
CA ARG A 102 27.38 -12.41 10.50
C ARG A 102 28.42 -11.57 9.75
N CYS A 103 28.52 -10.28 10.07
CA CYS A 103 29.49 -9.42 9.42
C CYS A 103 30.82 -9.46 10.20
N PRO A 104 31.93 -9.94 9.59
CA PRO A 104 33.25 -9.98 10.22
C PRO A 104 33.93 -8.61 10.23
N ASN A 105 33.40 -7.63 9.48
CA ASN A 105 33.98 -6.29 9.40
C ASN A 105 33.56 -5.45 10.63
N PRO A 106 34.44 -4.54 11.10
CA PRO A 106 34.14 -3.65 12.20
C PRO A 106 32.93 -2.74 11.90
N PRO A 107 32.21 -2.28 12.94
CA PRO A 107 31.15 -1.29 12.78
C PRO A 107 31.71 -0.01 12.16
N MET A 108 30.90 0.68 11.36
CA MET A 108 31.23 2.01 10.89
C MET A 108 31.47 2.89 12.12
N ILE A 109 32.70 3.35 12.29
CA ILE A 109 33.06 4.42 13.22
C ILE A 109 32.40 5.69 12.69
N ASN A 110 31.15 5.93 13.10
CA ASN A 110 30.52 7.21 12.88
C ASN A 110 31.12 8.20 13.89
N GLU A 111 32.20 8.88 13.52
CA GLU A 111 32.55 10.21 14.08
C GLU A 111 31.58 11.28 13.55
N GLY A 112 30.29 10.93 13.53
CA GLY A 112 29.20 11.78 13.06
C GLY A 112 28.45 12.29 14.27
N THR A 113 28.81 13.50 14.69
CA THR A 113 27.97 14.46 15.43
C THR A 113 26.55 13.97 15.71
N ARG A 114 26.30 13.49 16.94
CA ARG A 114 24.98 13.71 17.54
C ARG A 114 24.87 15.22 17.65
N ARG A 115 24.35 15.90 16.62
CA ARG A 115 23.84 17.25 16.78
C ARG A 115 22.68 17.12 17.75
N GLY A 116 22.99 17.21 19.05
CA GLY A 116 21.98 17.33 20.08
C GLY A 116 21.07 18.48 19.67
N VAL A 117 19.76 18.29 19.82
CA VAL A 117 18.79 19.37 19.60
C VAL A 117 19.28 20.59 20.39
N PRO A 118 19.43 21.78 19.77
CA PRO A 118 19.86 22.99 20.47
C PRO A 118 18.98 23.23 21.69
N ASP A 119 19.56 23.75 22.76
CA ASP A 119 18.88 23.89 24.06
C ASP A 119 17.59 24.70 23.99
N GLU A 120 17.50 25.63 23.01
CA GLU A 120 16.31 26.41 22.69
C GLU A 120 15.10 25.54 22.28
N TYR A 121 15.34 24.40 21.62
CA TYR A 121 14.30 23.50 21.12
C TYR A 121 14.02 22.31 22.05
N ARG A 122 14.68 22.25 23.22
CA ARG A 122 14.43 21.17 24.18
C ARG A 122 13.21 21.50 25.03
N HIS A 123 12.30 20.54 25.15
CA HIS A 123 11.14 20.67 26.01
C HIS A 123 11.57 20.89 27.46
N LYS A 124 11.07 22.00 28.03
CA LYS A 124 11.27 22.39 29.42
C LYS A 124 10.10 21.88 30.26
N CYS A 125 10.40 21.44 31.48
CA CYS A 125 9.36 21.05 32.42
C CYS A 125 8.46 22.24 32.75
N SER A 126 7.13 22.07 32.71
CA SER A 126 6.19 23.16 33.00
C SER A 126 6.15 23.58 34.47
N ILE A 127 6.80 22.83 35.37
CA ILE A 127 6.85 23.11 36.81
C ILE A 127 8.14 23.85 37.17
N CYS A 128 9.31 23.27 36.85
CA CYS A 128 10.61 23.84 37.23
C CYS A 128 11.41 24.45 36.07
N HIS A 129 10.89 24.43 34.84
CA HIS A 129 11.52 24.98 33.62
C HIS A 129 12.88 24.37 33.23
N SER A 130 13.33 23.32 33.94
CA SER A 130 14.54 22.57 33.59
C SER A 130 14.27 21.55 32.47
N ILE A 131 15.30 21.27 31.68
CA ILE A 131 15.27 20.33 30.57
C ILE A 131 15.58 18.91 31.07
N GLY A 132 15.05 17.88 30.39
CA GLY A 132 15.44 16.48 30.60
C GLY A 132 14.42 15.62 31.35
N HIS A 133 13.30 16.21 31.80
CA HIS A 133 12.19 15.49 32.44
C HIS A 133 10.85 16.18 32.11
N ASN A 134 9.73 15.55 32.47
CA ASN A 134 8.39 16.11 32.25
C ASN A 134 7.73 16.47 33.59
N LYS A 135 6.55 17.09 33.55
CA LYS A 135 5.84 17.51 34.77
C LYS A 135 5.53 16.37 35.75
N GLN A 136 5.36 15.14 35.27
CA GLN A 136 5.05 13.97 36.10
C GLN A 136 6.29 13.40 36.81
N THR A 137 7.48 13.64 36.26
CA THR A 137 8.77 13.22 36.84
C THR A 137 9.56 14.39 37.40
N CYS A 138 8.89 15.52 37.66
CA CYS A 138 9.55 16.70 38.18
C CYS A 138 9.89 16.51 39.67
N PRO A 139 11.14 16.73 40.09
CA PRO A 139 11.51 16.66 41.51
C PRO A 139 10.91 17.81 42.35
N ASN A 140 10.35 18.84 41.72
CA ASN A 140 9.69 19.98 42.39
C ASN A 140 8.15 19.88 42.35
N ILE A 141 7.58 18.68 42.16
CA ILE A 141 6.13 18.49 42.00
C ILE A 141 5.35 18.89 43.27
N ASP A 142 5.97 18.74 44.45
CA ASP A 142 5.33 18.95 45.76
C ASP A 142 5.19 20.42 46.18
N SER A 143 5.71 21.38 45.41
CA SER A 143 5.65 22.81 45.76
C SER A 143 4.36 23.54 45.33
N ASN A 144 3.36 22.82 44.78
CA ASN A 144 2.10 23.43 44.32
C ASN A 144 0.88 22.64 44.80
N ARG A 145 0.83 22.37 46.12
CA ARG A 145 -0.36 21.87 46.82
C ARG A 145 -0.74 22.86 47.92
N GLU A 146 -1.31 23.98 47.49
CA GLU A 146 -2.27 24.80 48.23
C GLU A 146 -3.50 25.01 47.35
#